data_AF-A0A939YDM7-F1
#
_entry.id   AF-A0A939YDM7-F1
#
_cell.length_a   1.000
_cell.length_b   1.000
_cell.length_c   1.000
_cell.angle_alpha   90.00
_cell.angle_beta   90.00
_cell.angle_gamma   90.00
#
_symmetry.space_group_name_H-M   'P 1'
#
loop_
_entity.id
_entity.type
_entity.pdbx_description
1 polymer ?
#
loop_
_entity_poly.entity_id
_entity_poly.type
_entity_poly.pdbx_seq_one_letter_code
_entity_poly.pdbx_strand_id
1 'polypeptide(L)' 'GTRLRLLPGESITLPPYQYHAFWAEKGSGKVLIGEVSMVNDDNTDNRFYEQMGRFPTIEEDEPPLYLLCNEYPAAEQTL' A
#
# COMPACT_ATOMS: atom_id res chain seq x y z
N GLY A 1 14.71 14.78 1.53
CA GLY A 1 15.15 13.39 1.25
C GLY A 1 15.98 13.37 -0.01
N THR A 2 16.56 12.21 -0.33
CA THR A 2 17.31 11.94 -1.57
C THR A 2 16.46 11.11 -2.51
N ARG A 3 16.55 11.35 -3.83
CA ARG A 3 15.87 10.51 -4.83
C ARG A 3 16.83 9.40 -5.27
N LEU A 4 16.35 8.16 -5.17
CA LEU A 4 17.05 6.97 -5.65
C LEU A 4 16.23 6.36 -6.78
N ARG A 5 16.90 5.91 -7.84
CA ARG A 5 16.28 5.16 -8.94
C ARG A 5 16.63 3.69 -8.76
N LEU A 6 15.61 2.83 -8.66
CA LEU A 6 15.76 1.38 -8.65
C LEU A 6 15.42 0.83 -10.03
N LEU A 7 16.34 0.07 -10.60
CA LEU A 7 16.18 -0.67 -11.84
C LEU A 7 15.54 -2.04 -11.58
N PRO A 8 15.02 -2.73 -12.62
CA PRO A 8 14.48 -4.08 -12.46
C PRO A 8 15.51 -5.02 -11.80
N GLY A 9 15.08 -5.66 -10.70
CA GLY A 9 15.92 -6.56 -9.90
C GLY A 9 16.59 -5.92 -8.68
N GLU A 10 16.54 -4.59 -8.55
CA GLU A 10 17.07 -3.88 -7.38
C GLU A 10 16.02 -3.72 -6.28
N SER A 11 16.48 -3.62 -5.03
CA SER A 11 15.64 -3.38 -3.86
C SER A 11 16.31 -2.43 -2.87
N ILE A 12 15.52 -1.84 -1.98
CA ILE A 12 15.98 -1.00 -0.87
C ILE A 12 15.25 -1.39 0.41
N THR A 13 15.97 -1.39 1.54
CA THR A 13 15.35 -1.57 2.86
C THR A 13 15.01 -0.21 3.46
N LEU A 14 13.74 -0.04 3.84
CA LEU A 14 13.23 1.15 4.52
C LEU A 14 13.02 0.81 6.00
N PRO A 15 13.85 1.34 6.93
CA PRO A 15 13.67 1.09 8.35
C PRO A 15 12.43 1.82 8.89
N PRO A 16 11.85 1.39 10.03
CA PRO A 16 10.74 2.07 10.68
C PRO A 16 10.99 3.57 10.86
N TYR A 17 9.92 4.36 10.69
CA TYR A 17 9.92 5.83 10.85
C TYR A 17 10.73 6.63 9.81
N GLN A 18 11.29 5.97 8.79
CA GLN A 18 11.90 6.68 7.65
C GLN A 18 10.82 7.06 6.63
N TYR A 19 10.64 8.36 6.43
CA TYR A 19 9.75 8.85 5.37
C TYR A 19 10.23 8.43 3.97
N HIS A 20 9.29 7.95 3.18
CA HIS A 20 9.52 7.51 1.81
C HIS A 20 8.31 7.83 0.93
N ALA A 21 8.59 8.05 -0.35
CA ALA A 21 7.60 8.19 -1.40
C ALA A 21 8.20 7.61 -2.68
N PHE A 22 7.39 6.92 -3.47
CA PHE A 22 7.83 6.26 -4.70
C PHE A 22 6.80 6.45 -5.81
N TRP A 23 7.27 6.39 -7.05
CA TRP A 23 6.46 6.51 -8.25
C TRP A 23 7.19 5.84 -9.42
N ALA A 24 6.42 5.37 -10.41
CA ALA A 24 7.01 4.96 -11.69
C ALA A 24 7.51 6.20 -12.44
N GLU A 25 8.75 6.18 -12.91
CA GLU A 25 9.35 7.31 -13.60
C GLU A 25 8.60 7.61 -14.91
N LYS A 26 8.34 8.89 -15.20
CA LYS A 26 7.62 9.29 -16.41
C LYS A 26 8.39 8.81 -17.65
N GLY A 27 7.71 8.05 -18.50
CA GLY A 27 8.28 7.52 -19.74
C GLY A 27 8.97 6.15 -19.59
N SER A 28 9.08 5.59 -18.39
CA SER A 28 9.67 4.24 -18.18
C SER A 28 8.66 3.10 -18.35
N GLY A 29 7.38 3.41 -18.60
CA GLY A 29 6.29 2.42 -18.64
C GLY A 29 5.78 2.05 -17.24
N LYS A 30 5.04 0.94 -17.18
CA LYS A 30 4.50 0.40 -15.92
C LYS A 30 5.60 -0.29 -15.11
N VAL A 31 5.53 -0.19 -13.79
CA VAL A 31 6.45 -0.86 -12.85
C VAL A 31 5.65 -1.86 -12.02
N LEU A 32 6.19 -3.07 -11.84
CA LEU A 32 5.71 -4.03 -10.85
C LEU A 32 6.55 -3.86 -9.58
N ILE A 33 5.90 -3.59 -8.46
CA ILE A 33 6.54 -3.42 -7.15
C ILE A 33 6.25 -4.65 -6.31
N GLY A 34 7.30 -5.24 -5.74
CA GLY A 34 7.18 -6.26 -4.70
C GLY A 34 7.61 -5.68 -3.35
N GLU A 35 6.82 -5.94 -2.31
CA GLU A 35 7.17 -5.64 -0.93
C GLU A 35 7.41 -6.96 -0.19
N VAL A 36 8.50 -7.00 0.58
CA VAL A 36 8.74 -8.04 1.58
C VAL A 36 9.02 -7.32 2.89
N SER A 37 8.12 -7.48 3.85
CA SER A 37 8.15 -6.77 5.13
C SER A 37 7.91 -7.73 6.29
N MET A 38 7.91 -7.20 7.51
CA MET A 38 7.32 -7.88 8.66
C MET A 38 5.79 -7.88 8.52
N VAL A 39 5.06 -8.11 9.61
CA VAL A 39 3.60 -7.97 9.58
C VAL A 39 3.24 -6.53 9.18
N ASN A 40 2.39 -6.39 8.15
CA ASN A 40 1.79 -5.13 7.74
C ASN A 40 0.49 -4.90 8.54
N ASP A 41 0.32 -3.70 9.10
CA ASP A 41 -0.93 -3.25 9.71
C ASP A 41 -1.34 -1.88 9.18
N ASP A 42 -1.91 -1.89 7.97
CA ASP A 42 -2.36 -0.68 7.29
C ASP A 42 -3.36 0.19 8.10
N ASN A 43 -4.00 -0.35 9.14
CA ASN A 43 -4.95 0.37 9.98
C ASN A 43 -4.28 1.33 10.97
N THR A 44 -3.09 0.99 11.48
CA THR A 44 -2.47 1.73 12.59
C THR A 44 -0.99 2.06 12.41
N ASP A 45 -0.27 1.37 11.53
CA ASP A 45 1.18 1.56 11.38
C ASP A 45 1.58 2.65 10.36
N ASN A 46 0.60 3.21 9.64
CA ASN A 46 0.81 4.25 8.65
C ASN A 46 0.77 5.66 9.26
N ARG A 47 1.89 6.40 9.15
CA ARG A 47 1.94 7.85 9.44
C ARG A 47 2.28 8.64 8.19
N PHE A 48 1.27 9.28 7.60
CA PHE A 48 1.46 10.19 6.47
C PHE A 48 2.06 11.54 6.92
N TYR A 49 2.76 12.20 6.01
CA TYR A 49 3.29 13.55 6.26
C TYR A 49 2.18 14.58 6.33
N GLU A 50 1.25 14.50 5.40
CA GLU A 50 0.01 15.26 5.41
C GLU A 50 -1.08 14.47 6.15
N GLN A 51 -2.07 15.18 6.69
CA GLN A 51 -3.21 14.54 7.34
C GLN A 51 -4.15 13.97 6.27
N MET A 52 -4.06 12.65 6.05
CA MET A 52 -4.89 11.93 5.09
C MET A 52 -5.22 10.52 5.58
N GLY A 53 -6.32 9.97 5.09
CA GLY A 53 -6.71 8.57 5.34
C GLY A 53 -5.94 7.60 4.44
N ARG A 54 -5.70 6.38 4.95
CA ARG A 54 -5.07 5.28 4.19
C ARG A 54 -5.99 4.71 3.12
N PHE A 55 -7.28 4.66 3.41
CA PHE A 55 -8.33 4.12 2.55
C PHE A 55 -9.30 5.23 2.13
N PRO A 56 -9.67 5.31 0.84
CA PRO A 56 -10.68 6.25 0.38
C PRO A 56 -12.08 5.80 0.78
N THR A 57 -13.05 6.73 0.76
CA THR A 57 -14.47 6.40 0.81
C THR A 57 -14.93 5.91 -0.57
N ILE A 58 -15.84 4.94 -0.60
CA ILE A 58 -16.41 4.36 -1.82
C ILE A 58 -17.90 4.74 -1.90
N GLU A 59 -18.35 5.11 -3.10
CA GLU A 59 -19.77 5.26 -3.44
C GLU A 59 -20.23 3.93 -4.05
N GLU A 60 -21.18 3.25 -3.40
CA GLU A 60 -21.71 1.95 -3.83
C GLU A 60 -22.80 2.13 -4.89
N ASP A 61 -22.41 2.55 -6.09
CA ASP A 61 -23.32 2.80 -7.21
C ASP A 61 -23.75 1.52 -7.95
N GLU A 62 -23.01 0.42 -7.78
CA GLU A 62 -23.33 -0.92 -8.27
C GLU A 62 -22.85 -2.02 -7.31
N PRO A 63 -23.38 -3.27 -7.42
CA PRO A 63 -22.90 -4.37 -6.60
C PRO A 63 -21.42 -4.71 -6.88
N PRO A 64 -20.59 -5.00 -5.86
CA PRO A 64 -19.17 -5.27 -6.06
C PRO A 64 -18.91 -6.61 -6.76
N LEU A 65 -18.00 -6.62 -7.74
CA LEU A 65 -17.52 -7.86 -8.39
C LEU A 65 -16.61 -8.69 -7.46
N TYR A 66 -15.81 -8.01 -6.63
CA TYR A 66 -14.91 -8.58 -5.64
C TYR A 66 -14.89 -7.69 -4.40
N LEU A 67 -14.65 -8.26 -3.22
CA LEU A 67 -14.44 -7.50 -1.99
C LEU A 67 -12.99 -7.00 -1.89
N LEU A 68 -12.80 -5.78 -1.37
CA LEU A 68 -11.48 -5.29 -0.99
C LEU A 68 -11.01 -5.94 0.32
N CYS A 69 -9.71 -5.90 0.59
CA CYS A 69 -9.12 -6.55 1.76
C CYS A 69 -9.66 -6.03 3.10
N ASN A 70 -10.19 -4.81 3.14
CA ASN A 70 -10.77 -4.15 4.30
C ASN A 70 -12.30 -4.29 4.39
N GLU A 71 -12.93 -5.11 3.55
CA GLU A 71 -14.40 -5.22 3.44
C GLU A 71 -14.93 -6.63 3.74
N TYR A 72 -14.06 -7.57 4.09
CA TYR A 72 -14.50 -8.92 4.44
C TYR A 72 -15.38 -8.91 5.70
N PRO A 73 -16.47 -9.71 5.73
CA PRO A 73 -17.24 -9.90 6.95
C PRO A 73 -16.39 -10.59 8.01
N ALA A 74 -16.84 -10.53 9.27
CA ALA A 74 -16.24 -11.30 10.33
C ALA A 74 -16.20 -12.79 9.94
N ALA A 75 -15.05 -13.43 10.14
CA ALA A 75 -14.92 -14.85 9.87
C ALA A 75 -15.92 -15.65 10.71
N GLU A 76 -16.55 -16.65 10.10
CA GLU A 76 -17.43 -17.57 10.82
C GLU A 76 -16.62 -18.35 11.87
N GLN A 77 -17.09 -18.33 13.11
CA GLN A 77 -16.49 -19.14 14.17
C GLN A 77 -16.93 -20.60 13.98
N THR A 78 -16.13 -21.40 13.28
CA THR A 78 -16.23 -22.85 13.36
C THR A 78 -15.74 -23.32 14.74
N LEU A 79 -16.65 -23.89 15.53
CA LEU A 79 -16.39 -24.54 16.82
C LEU A 79 -15.67 -25.89 16.65
#